data_AF-A0A9P9P4X7-F1
#
_entry.id   AF-A0A9P9P4X7-F1
#
_cell.length_a   1.000
_cell.length_b   1.000
_cell.length_c   1.000
_cell.angle_alpha   90.00
_cell.angle_beta   90.00
_cell.angle_gamma   90.00
#
_symmetry.space_group_name_H-M   'P 1'
#
loop_
_entity.id
_entity.type
_entity.pdbx_description
1 polymer ?
#
loop_
_entity_poly.entity_id
_entity_poly.type
_entity_poly.pdbx_seq_one_letter_code
_entity_poly.pdbx_strand_id
1 'polypeptide(L)'
;MEDDPQPQRQAPQVQVWRTPRLVSRPKPRVEQEEEMGNEIKLGDFEDVHALSVSEARAVVTAVHEARKKKDPENNPLRDRIHNDTPVIMHFLDYLDNFSRYKQEESLHSIAALFDTHPELTTVEKALLGTASWTHVYCGMRR
;
A
#
# COMPACT_ATOMS: atom_id res chain seq x y z
N MET A 1 -26.31 86.82 -5.69
CA MET A 1 -25.02 86.23 -5.33
C MET A 1 -25.01 86.20 -3.82
N GLU A 2 -25.07 85.05 -3.14
CA GLU A 2 -24.83 83.68 -3.57
C GLU A 2 -25.75 82.70 -2.81
N ASP A 3 -26.09 81.63 -3.52
CA ASP A 3 -26.85 80.45 -3.11
C ASP A 3 -26.07 79.68 -2.03
N ASP A 4 -26.67 79.46 -0.85
CA ASP A 4 -26.11 78.54 0.16
C ASP A 4 -26.41 77.08 -0.25
N PRO A 5 -25.40 76.24 -0.53
CA PRO A 5 -25.65 74.88 -0.98
C PRO A 5 -25.96 73.96 0.21
N GLN A 6 -27.10 73.26 0.15
CA GLN A 6 -27.46 72.23 1.13
C GLN A 6 -26.38 71.14 1.25
N PRO A 7 -26.09 70.62 2.45
CA PRO A 7 -25.16 69.52 2.61
C PRO A 7 -25.76 68.23 2.03
N GLN A 8 -25.16 67.74 0.95
CA GLN A 8 -25.49 66.44 0.37
C GLN A 8 -25.21 65.32 1.39
N ARG A 9 -26.26 64.59 1.79
CA ARG A 9 -26.12 63.34 2.56
C ARG A 9 -25.32 62.34 1.73
N GLN A 10 -24.06 62.14 2.08
CA GLN A 10 -23.26 61.05 1.54
C GLN A 10 -23.87 59.72 1.97
N ALA A 11 -24.36 58.93 1.01
CA ALA A 11 -24.82 57.58 1.27
C ALA A 11 -23.63 56.73 1.78
N PRO A 12 -23.80 55.92 2.84
CA PRO A 12 -22.72 55.09 3.34
C PRO A 12 -22.33 54.06 2.27
N GLN A 13 -21.05 54.07 1.87
CA GLN A 13 -20.52 53.09 0.94
C GLN A 13 -20.54 51.72 1.62
N VAL A 14 -21.44 50.84 1.17
CA VAL A 14 -21.54 49.47 1.68
C VAL A 14 -20.27 48.73 1.28
N GLN A 15 -19.36 48.51 2.24
CA GLN A 15 -18.19 47.68 2.02
C GLN A 15 -18.66 46.24 1.80
N VAL A 16 -18.62 45.79 0.55
CA VAL A 16 -19.00 44.43 0.18
C VAL A 16 -17.90 43.48 0.65
N TRP A 17 -18.08 42.94 1.85
CA TRP A 17 -17.27 41.82 2.35
C TRP A 17 -17.46 40.62 1.41
N ARG A 18 -16.46 40.35 0.57
CA ARG A 18 -16.43 39.14 -0.25
C ARG A 18 -15.91 38.00 0.59
N THR A 19 -16.81 37.13 1.02
CA THR A 19 -16.46 35.89 1.72
C THR A 19 -15.54 35.05 0.84
N PRO A 20 -14.42 34.53 1.37
CA PRO A 20 -13.55 33.61 0.63
C PRO A 20 -14.37 32.42 0.12
N ARG A 21 -14.11 31.98 -1.12
CA ARG A 21 -14.79 30.83 -1.69
C ARG A 21 -14.50 29.60 -0.81
N LEU A 22 -15.54 29.02 -0.21
CA LEU A 22 -15.44 27.75 0.49
C LEU A 22 -15.05 26.67 -0.53
N VAL A 23 -13.78 26.31 -0.54
CA VAL A 23 -13.31 25.09 -1.21
C VAL A 23 -13.54 23.93 -0.25
N SER A 24 -14.62 23.18 -0.49
CA SER A 24 -14.85 21.92 0.22
C SER A 24 -13.75 20.93 -0.12
N ARG A 25 -13.19 20.26 0.89
CA ARG A 25 -12.36 19.06 0.69
C ARG A 25 -13.19 18.03 -0.08
N PRO A 26 -12.67 17.45 -1.17
CA PRO A 26 -13.33 16.32 -1.84
C PRO A 26 -13.65 15.22 -0.82
N LYS A 27 -14.85 14.66 -0.89
CA LYS A 27 -15.28 13.56 -0.02
C LYS A 27 -14.26 12.42 -0.16
N PRO A 28 -13.69 11.89 0.95
CA PRO A 28 -12.88 10.68 0.86
C PRO A 28 -13.68 9.61 0.14
N ARG A 29 -13.01 8.86 -0.76
CA ARG A 29 -13.64 7.74 -1.45
C ARG A 29 -14.17 6.77 -0.40
N VAL A 30 -15.37 6.25 -0.63
CA VAL A 30 -15.94 5.23 0.25
C VAL A 30 -15.04 4.00 0.13
N GLU A 31 -14.36 3.64 1.21
CA GLU A 31 -13.59 2.40 1.29
C GLU A 31 -14.57 1.25 1.06
N GLN A 32 -14.33 0.45 0.02
CA GLN A 32 -15.19 -0.69 -0.30
C GLN A 32 -15.00 -1.77 0.78
N GLU A 33 -16.07 -2.46 1.16
CA GLU A 33 -16.00 -3.53 2.15
C GLU A 33 -15.19 -4.72 1.59
N GLU A 34 -14.04 -5.00 2.21
CA GLU A 34 -13.20 -6.15 1.90
C GLU A 34 -13.70 -7.37 2.70
N GLU A 35 -14.21 -8.39 2.02
CA GLU A 35 -14.71 -9.61 2.65
C GLU A 35 -13.89 -10.83 2.19
N MET A 36 -13.22 -11.48 3.14
CA MET A 36 -12.57 -12.78 2.93
C MET A 36 -13.44 -13.89 3.50
N GLY A 37 -14.57 -14.12 2.82
CA GLY A 37 -15.52 -15.18 3.13
C GLY A 37 -15.31 -16.41 2.23
N ASN A 38 -16.40 -17.03 1.80
CA ASN A 38 -16.37 -18.11 0.81
C ASN A 38 -16.12 -17.58 -0.62
N GLU A 39 -16.46 -16.31 -0.87
CA GLU A 39 -16.15 -15.58 -2.09
C GLU A 39 -15.13 -14.51 -1.71
N ILE A 40 -14.02 -14.45 -2.42
CA ILE A 40 -12.94 -13.50 -2.14
C ILE A 40 -13.29 -12.17 -2.80
N LYS A 41 -13.74 -11.18 -2.01
CA LYS A 41 -14.01 -9.82 -2.48
C LYS A 41 -12.94 -8.89 -1.96
N LEU A 42 -12.02 -8.54 -2.85
CA LEU A 42 -10.83 -7.74 -2.52
C LEU A 42 -11.07 -6.24 -2.65
N GLY A 43 -12.28 -5.81 -3.08
CA GLY A 43 -12.62 -4.40 -3.24
C GLY A 43 -11.65 -3.70 -4.19
N ASP A 44 -10.83 -2.80 -3.66
CA ASP A 44 -9.82 -2.07 -4.44
C ASP A 44 -8.60 -2.93 -4.84
N PHE A 45 -8.48 -4.16 -4.32
CA PHE A 45 -7.34 -5.07 -4.56
C PHE A 45 -7.63 -6.23 -5.53
N GLU A 46 -8.77 -6.25 -6.22
CA GLU A 46 -9.14 -7.36 -7.14
C GLU A 46 -8.15 -7.54 -8.30
N ASP A 47 -7.61 -6.45 -8.85
CA ASP A 47 -6.65 -6.49 -9.97
C ASP A 47 -5.17 -6.43 -9.52
N VAL A 48 -4.90 -6.57 -8.22
CA VAL A 48 -3.55 -6.43 -7.67
C VAL A 48 -2.86 -7.79 -7.54
N HIS A 49 -1.57 -7.83 -7.91
CA HIS A 49 -0.73 -9.01 -7.69
C HIS A 49 -0.49 -9.24 -6.20
N ALA A 50 -1.00 -10.36 -5.69
CA ALA A 50 -0.82 -10.75 -4.30
C ALA A 50 0.55 -11.42 -4.12
N LEU A 51 1.33 -10.93 -3.16
CA LEU A 51 2.64 -11.47 -2.85
C LEU A 51 2.53 -12.58 -1.81
N SER A 52 3.17 -13.71 -2.07
CA SER A 52 3.39 -14.73 -1.03
C SER A 52 4.42 -14.24 0.00
N VAL A 53 4.45 -14.82 1.21
CA VAL A 53 5.47 -14.50 2.25
C VAL A 53 6.90 -14.66 1.73
N SER A 54 7.14 -15.70 0.93
CA SER A 54 8.47 -15.97 0.39
C SER A 54 8.87 -14.95 -0.69
N GLU A 55 7.91 -14.51 -1.51
CA GLU A 55 8.10 -13.46 -2.51
C GLU A 55 8.27 -12.08 -1.88
N ALA A 56 7.44 -11.75 -0.89
CA ALA A 56 7.54 -10.52 -0.12
C ALA A 56 8.93 -10.37 0.54
N ARG A 57 9.49 -11.45 1.09
CA ARG A 57 10.88 -11.47 1.62
C ARG A 57 11.90 -11.04 0.56
N ALA A 58 11.83 -11.63 -0.63
CA ALA A 58 12.75 -11.32 -1.72
C ALA A 58 12.64 -9.84 -2.15
N VAL A 59 11.41 -9.35 -2.36
CA VAL A 59 11.15 -7.95 -2.76
C VAL A 59 11.66 -6.98 -1.70
N VAL A 60 11.34 -7.20 -0.43
CA VAL A 60 11.77 -6.31 0.66
C VAL A 60 13.30 -6.29 0.76
N THR A 61 13.95 -7.46 0.66
CA THR A 61 15.42 -7.56 0.67
C THR A 61 16.04 -6.80 -0.50
N ALA A 62 15.55 -7.03 -1.72
CA ALA A 62 16.03 -6.36 -2.93
C ALA A 62 15.85 -4.84 -2.85
N VAL A 63 14.70 -4.35 -2.36
CA VAL A 63 14.44 -2.92 -2.16
C VAL A 63 15.38 -2.33 -1.11
N HIS A 64 15.62 -3.02 0.00
CA HIS A 64 16.57 -2.58 1.02
C HIS A 64 18.00 -2.51 0.47
N GLU A 65 18.43 -3.51 -0.31
CA GLU A 65 19.75 -3.49 -0.95
C GLU A 65 19.88 -2.38 -1.99
N ALA A 66 18.87 -2.19 -2.84
CA ALA A 66 18.85 -1.13 -3.85
C ALA A 66 18.92 0.26 -3.20
N ARG A 67 18.23 0.45 -2.07
CA ARG A 67 18.30 1.69 -1.28
C ARG A 67 19.66 1.91 -0.65
N LYS A 68 20.34 0.85 -0.18
CA LYS A 68 21.70 0.93 0.37
C LYS A 68 22.74 1.27 -0.69
N LYS A 69 22.57 0.78 -1.92
CA LYS A 69 23.50 1.02 -3.05
C LYS A 69 23.34 2.42 -3.67
N LYS A 70 22.22 3.10 -3.45
CA LYS A 70 21.96 4.43 -4.02
C LYS A 70 22.68 5.52 -3.22
N ASP A 71 23.30 6.47 -3.92
CA ASP A 71 24.01 7.58 -3.28
C ASP A 71 23.11 8.35 -2.30
N PRO A 72 23.63 8.72 -1.11
CA PRO A 72 22.85 9.47 -0.11
C PRO A 72 22.37 10.82 -0.62
N GLU A 73 23.02 11.41 -1.63
CA GLU A 73 22.60 12.69 -2.22
C GLU A 73 21.36 12.58 -3.13
N ASN A 74 21.17 11.41 -3.77
CA ASN A 74 20.07 11.14 -4.70
C ASN A 74 18.99 10.24 -4.07
N ASN A 75 19.13 9.93 -2.78
CA ASN A 75 18.17 9.15 -2.04
C ASN A 75 17.17 10.07 -1.33
N PRO A 76 15.87 10.04 -1.68
CA PRO A 76 14.85 10.85 -1.00
C PRO A 76 14.69 10.54 0.50
N LEU A 77 15.34 9.49 1.00
CA LEU A 77 15.26 9.03 2.39
C LEU A 77 16.61 9.06 3.14
N ARG A 78 17.59 9.89 2.74
CA ARG A 78 18.91 10.14 3.40
C ARG A 78 19.16 9.45 4.75
N ASP A 79 18.47 9.86 5.82
CA ASP A 79 18.68 9.35 7.19
C ASP A 79 17.75 8.19 7.62
N ARG A 80 16.70 7.87 6.85
CA ARG A 80 15.72 6.80 7.13
C ARG A 80 15.98 5.51 6.36
N ILE A 81 17.23 5.29 5.94
CA ILE A 81 17.64 4.05 5.26
C ILE A 81 17.52 2.84 6.20
N HIS A 82 17.68 3.09 7.50
CA HIS A 82 17.49 2.12 8.56
C HIS A 82 16.08 2.33 9.13
N ASN A 83 15.18 1.43 8.75
CA ASN A 83 13.80 1.46 9.23
C ASN A 83 13.76 0.89 10.65
N ASP A 84 14.22 1.65 11.65
CA ASP A 84 14.32 1.22 13.05
C ASP A 84 12.96 1.15 13.77
N THR A 85 11.87 1.19 13.01
CA THR A 85 10.54 1.03 13.58
C THR A 85 10.38 -0.43 14.02
N PRO A 86 10.01 -0.69 15.29
CA PRO A 86 9.92 -2.06 15.83
C PRO A 86 8.97 -2.95 15.03
N VAL A 87 7.91 -2.37 14.46
CA VAL A 87 6.96 -3.06 13.58
C VAL A 87 7.66 -3.65 12.35
N ILE A 88 8.57 -2.91 11.74
CA ILE A 88 9.28 -3.37 10.54
C ILE A 88 10.26 -4.47 10.89
N MET A 89 10.94 -4.37 12.04
CA MET A 89 11.82 -5.43 12.53
C MET A 89 11.04 -6.74 12.75
N HIS A 90 9.90 -6.69 13.46
CA HIS A 90 9.05 -7.87 13.64
C HIS A 90 8.49 -8.42 12.32
N PHE A 91 8.19 -7.54 11.36
CA PHE A 91 7.75 -7.95 10.03
C PHE A 91 8.86 -8.67 9.25
N LEU A 92 10.10 -8.17 9.30
CA LEU A 92 11.25 -8.84 8.68
C LEU A 92 11.52 -10.20 9.32
N ASP A 93 11.44 -10.30 10.66
CA ASP A 93 11.59 -11.56 11.39
C ASP A 93 10.50 -12.57 10.97
N TYR A 94 9.26 -12.10 10.82
CA TYR A 94 8.16 -12.94 10.33
C TYR A 94 8.47 -13.46 8.91
N LEU A 95 8.86 -12.58 7.99
CA LEU A 95 9.19 -12.98 6.62
C LEU A 95 10.35 -14.00 6.57
N ASP A 96 11.40 -13.82 7.37
CA ASP A 96 12.54 -14.74 7.35
C ASP A 96 12.24 -16.11 7.97
N ASN A 97 11.37 -16.15 8.98
CA ASN A 97 10.95 -17.38 9.66
C ASN A 97 9.91 -18.18 8.86
N PHE A 98 8.93 -17.51 8.25
CA PHE A 98 7.82 -18.15 7.55
C PHE A 98 8.03 -18.26 6.03
N SER A 99 9.12 -17.70 5.50
CA SER A 99 9.51 -17.95 4.11
C SER A 99 9.91 -19.41 3.92
N ARG A 100 9.14 -20.11 3.08
CA ARG A 100 9.43 -21.49 2.70
C ARG A 100 10.54 -21.57 1.65
N TYR A 101 10.54 -20.62 0.72
CA TYR A 101 11.48 -20.58 -0.41
C TYR A 101 12.44 -19.41 -0.22
N LYS A 102 13.69 -19.72 0.12
CA LYS A 102 14.73 -18.71 0.38
C LYS A 102 15.60 -18.39 -0.84
N GLN A 103 15.65 -19.31 -1.81
CA GLN A 103 16.41 -19.15 -3.05
C GLN A 103 15.53 -18.52 -4.14
N GLU A 104 16.07 -17.54 -4.87
CA GLU A 104 15.33 -16.86 -5.95
C GLU A 104 14.95 -17.82 -7.10
N GLU A 105 15.81 -18.77 -7.44
CA GLU A 105 15.52 -19.76 -8.50
C GLU A 105 14.29 -20.62 -8.14
N SER A 106 14.17 -21.00 -6.86
CA SER A 106 13.01 -21.74 -6.35
C SER A 106 11.73 -20.91 -6.44
N LEU A 107 11.81 -19.61 -6.13
CA LEU A 107 10.67 -18.69 -6.24
C LEU A 107 10.19 -18.56 -7.68
N HIS A 108 11.11 -18.31 -8.62
CA HIS A 108 10.74 -18.17 -10.03
C HIS A 108 10.14 -19.45 -10.61
N SER A 109 10.67 -20.61 -10.21
CA SER A 109 10.14 -21.91 -10.65
C SER A 109 8.70 -22.13 -10.19
N ILE A 110 8.37 -21.70 -8.98
CA ILE A 110 7.03 -21.84 -8.40
C ILE A 110 6.07 -20.81 -8.99
N ALA A 111 6.52 -19.56 -9.19
CA ALA A 111 5.73 -18.56 -9.88
C ALA A 111 5.36 -19.03 -11.31
N ALA A 112 6.33 -19.56 -12.05
CA ALA A 112 6.10 -20.13 -13.38
C ALA A 112 5.11 -21.31 -13.35
N LEU A 113 5.18 -22.17 -12.33
CA LEU A 113 4.21 -23.25 -12.13
C LEU A 113 2.79 -22.72 -11.85
N PHE A 114 2.64 -21.70 -11.01
CA PHE A 114 1.33 -21.12 -10.77
C PHE A 114 0.78 -20.35 -11.98
N ASP A 115 1.64 -19.82 -12.84
CA ASP A 115 1.23 -19.14 -14.07
C ASP A 115 0.67 -20.10 -15.13
N THR A 116 1.00 -21.39 -15.09
CA THR A 116 0.36 -22.39 -15.94
C THR A 116 -1.08 -22.70 -15.54
N HIS A 117 -1.52 -22.23 -14.37
CA HIS A 117 -2.84 -22.45 -13.81
C HIS A 117 -3.66 -21.13 -13.80
N PRO A 118 -4.30 -20.75 -14.93
CA PRO A 118 -5.12 -19.55 -15.02
C PRO A 118 -6.42 -19.62 -14.22
N GLU A 119 -6.81 -20.82 -13.77
CA GLU A 119 -7.97 -21.04 -12.92
C GLU A 119 -7.81 -20.50 -11.49
N LEU A 120 -6.57 -20.27 -11.06
CA LEU A 120 -6.26 -19.76 -9.72
C LEU A 120 -6.17 -18.24 -9.75
N THR A 121 -6.87 -17.59 -8.83
CA THR A 121 -6.73 -16.14 -8.60
C THR A 121 -5.34 -15.81 -8.03
N THR A 122 -4.90 -14.56 -8.19
CA THR A 122 -3.61 -14.10 -7.65
C THR A 122 -3.51 -14.34 -6.13
N VAL A 123 -4.60 -14.14 -5.42
CA VAL A 123 -4.68 -14.37 -3.97
C VAL A 123 -4.57 -15.86 -3.62
N GLU A 124 -5.27 -16.74 -4.34
CA GLU A 124 -5.14 -18.19 -4.11
C GLU A 124 -3.72 -18.67 -4.39
N LYS A 125 -3.06 -18.16 -5.43
CA LYS A 125 -1.64 -18.45 -5.71
C LYS A 125 -0.74 -18.03 -4.55
N ALA A 126 -0.95 -16.82 -4.01
CA ALA A 126 -0.20 -16.33 -2.84
C ALA A 126 -0.47 -17.18 -1.58
N LEU A 127 -1.72 -17.59 -1.37
CA LEU A 127 -2.11 -18.47 -0.27
C LEU A 127 -1.47 -19.85 -0.40
N LEU A 128 -1.42 -20.44 -1.59
CA LEU A 128 -0.74 -21.72 -1.82
C LEU A 128 0.78 -21.63 -1.63
N GLY A 129 1.39 -20.49 -1.96
CA GLY A 129 2.80 -20.23 -1.72
C GLY A 129 3.18 -20.09 -0.23
N THR A 130 2.20 -19.83 0.64
CA THR A 130 2.40 -19.58 2.08
C THR A 130 1.88 -20.71 2.96
N ALA A 131 0.69 -21.23 2.67
CA ALA A 131 0.06 -22.30 3.40
C ALA A 131 0.62 -23.65 2.97
N SER A 132 1.40 -24.29 3.83
CA SER A 132 1.78 -25.68 3.63
C SER A 132 0.57 -26.59 3.89
N TRP A 133 -0.20 -26.87 2.85
CA TRP A 133 -1.17 -27.98 2.84
C TRP A 133 -0.43 -29.32 2.69
N THR A 134 0.55 -29.58 3.54
CA THR A 134 0.90 -30.97 3.79
C THR A 134 -0.26 -31.53 4.60
N HIS A 135 -1.10 -32.36 3.97
CA HIS A 135 -1.69 -33.48 4.70
C HIS A 135 -0.53 -34.11 5.45
N VAL A 136 -0.48 -33.91 6.76
CA VAL A 136 0.54 -34.49 7.62
C VAL A 136 0.31 -35.99 7.54
N TYR A 137 0.97 -36.66 6.60
CA TYR A 137 1.17 -38.10 6.62
C TYR A 137 2.07 -38.38 7.82
N CYS A 138 1.43 -38.47 8.97
CA CYS A 138 2.02 -38.91 10.21
C CYS A 138 2.41 -40.38 10.04
N GLY A 139 3.71 -40.62 9.91
CA GLY A 139 4.38 -41.83 10.37
C GLY A 139 3.95 -43.16 9.76
N MET A 140 4.58 -43.54 8.65
CA MET A 140 4.75 -44.95 8.30
C MET A 140 6.25 -45.26 8.13
N ARG A 141 6.97 -45.34 9.25
CA ARG A 141 8.19 -46.15 9.35
C ARG A 141 7.84 -47.42 10.11
N ARG A 142 7.97 -48.56 9.43
CA ARG A 142 8.12 -49.88 10.05
C ARG A 142 9.52 -50.00 10.64
#